data_AF-A0A8D0KZK5-F1
#
_entry.id   AF-A0A8D0KZK5-F1
#
_cell.length_a   1.000
_cell.length_b   1.000
_cell.length_c   1.000
_cell.angle_alpha   90.00
_cell.angle_beta   90.00
_cell.angle_gamma   90.00
#
_symmetry.space_group_name_H-M   'P 1'
#
loop_
_entity.id
_entity.type
_entity.pdbx_description
1 polymer ?
#
loop_
_entity_poly.entity_id
_entity_poly.type
_entity_poly.pdbx_seq_one_letter_code
_entity_poly.pdbx_strand_id
1 'polypeptide(L)'
;MENEIFTPLLEQFMSSPLVTWVKTFGPLAGGNGTNLEEYVALVDGVFLNEVMLQINPKSANQRINKKVNNDASLRIQNLSILVKQIKTYYQENLQQLIMMSLPNVLIIGKNPFSEPGTEEIKKLLLLLLGCAVQCQKKEEFIERIQSLDFDTRAAVAAHIQEVTHNQENVFDLQWMDVIVLTQEYVEPLLKNMALHLKRLIDERDEHSEDAW
;
A
#
# COMPACT_ATOMS: atom_id res chain seq x y z
N MET A 1 -24.51 10.99 -13.39
CA MET A 1 -23.37 11.88 -13.66
C MET A 1 -22.09 11.42 -12.96
N GLU A 2 -22.08 11.12 -11.65
CA GLU A 2 -20.86 10.60 -10.98
C GLU A 2 -20.35 9.25 -11.55
N ASN A 3 -21.25 8.31 -11.88
CA ASN A 3 -20.86 7.01 -12.45
C ASN A 3 -20.23 7.08 -13.86
N GLU A 4 -20.52 8.13 -14.65
CA GLU A 4 -19.95 8.28 -16.01
C GLU A 4 -18.54 8.88 -15.97
N ILE A 5 -18.24 9.72 -14.97
CA ILE A 5 -16.93 10.36 -14.77
C ILE A 5 -15.93 9.39 -14.13
N PHE A 6 -16.40 8.47 -13.28
CA PHE A 6 -15.52 7.49 -12.64
C PHE A 6 -14.97 6.44 -13.64
N THR A 7 -15.65 6.19 -14.76
CA THR A 7 -15.26 5.12 -15.69
C THR A 7 -13.88 5.38 -16.35
N PRO A 8 -13.57 6.57 -16.90
CA PRO A 8 -12.23 6.87 -17.40
C PRO A 8 -11.13 6.82 -16.33
N LEU A 9 -11.42 7.33 -15.12
CA LEU A 9 -10.47 7.32 -14.00
C LEU A 9 -10.18 5.88 -13.55
N LEU A 10 -11.21 5.04 -13.51
CA LEU A 10 -11.09 3.62 -13.22
C LEU A 10 -10.23 2.90 -14.26
N GLU A 11 -10.46 3.14 -15.55
CA GLU A 11 -9.65 2.53 -16.63
C GLU A 11 -8.18 2.95 -16.53
N GLN A 12 -7.93 4.24 -16.27
CA GLN A 12 -6.58 4.75 -16.05
C GLN A 12 -5.93 4.10 -14.82
N PHE A 13 -6.65 3.99 -13.71
CA PHE A 13 -6.16 3.35 -12.50
C PHE A 13 -5.88 1.85 -12.71
N MET A 14 -6.77 1.13 -13.38
CA MET A 14 -6.62 -0.30 -13.66
C MET A 14 -5.47 -0.60 -14.63
N SER A 15 -5.05 0.40 -15.41
CA SER A 15 -3.87 0.36 -16.29
C SER A 15 -2.60 0.89 -15.61
N SER A 16 -2.67 1.28 -14.34
CA SER A 16 -1.53 1.85 -13.63
C SER A 16 -0.42 0.82 -13.39
N PRO A 17 0.83 1.26 -13.19
CA PRO A 17 1.95 0.34 -12.95
C PRO A 17 1.77 -0.55 -11.71
N LEU A 18 1.19 -0.01 -10.64
CA LEU A 18 0.93 -0.77 -9.41
C LEU A 18 -0.13 -1.86 -9.61
N VAL A 19 -1.20 -1.56 -10.36
CA VAL A 19 -2.23 -2.58 -10.66
C VAL A 19 -1.68 -3.64 -11.61
N THR A 20 -0.91 -3.23 -12.61
CA THR A 20 -0.26 -4.17 -13.54
C THR A 20 0.71 -5.09 -12.82
N TRP A 21 1.50 -4.54 -11.87
CA TRP A 21 2.37 -5.33 -11.02
C TRP A 21 1.59 -6.33 -10.14
N VAL A 22 0.56 -5.88 -9.43
CA VAL A 22 -0.13 -6.77 -8.47
C VAL A 22 -0.87 -7.92 -9.19
N LYS A 23 -1.32 -7.71 -10.42
CA LYS A 23 -1.90 -8.75 -11.30
C LYS A 23 -0.92 -9.89 -11.63
N THR A 24 0.39 -9.69 -11.48
CA THR A 24 1.39 -10.76 -11.66
C THR A 24 1.29 -11.88 -10.60
N PHE A 25 0.57 -11.64 -9.50
CA PHE A 25 0.34 -12.64 -8.45
C PHE A 25 -0.79 -13.63 -8.76
N GLY A 26 -1.61 -13.33 -9.77
CA GLY A 26 -2.73 -14.16 -10.18
C GLY A 26 -3.85 -13.33 -10.82
N PRO A 27 -4.80 -13.99 -11.50
CA PRO A 27 -5.89 -13.31 -12.17
C PRO A 27 -6.86 -12.66 -11.18
N LEU A 28 -7.13 -11.37 -11.34
CA LEU A 28 -8.27 -10.70 -10.71
C LEU A 28 -9.57 -11.18 -11.38
N ALA A 29 -10.65 -11.34 -10.60
CA ALA A 29 -11.97 -11.74 -11.09
C ALA A 29 -11.97 -12.97 -12.04
N GLY A 30 -11.01 -13.91 -11.87
CA GLY A 30 -10.90 -15.10 -12.71
C GLY A 30 -10.27 -14.88 -14.10
N GLY A 31 -9.72 -13.69 -14.38
CA GLY A 31 -8.82 -13.43 -15.52
C GLY A 31 -9.50 -12.98 -16.82
N ASN A 32 -10.83 -12.99 -16.86
CA ASN A 32 -11.64 -12.51 -18.00
C ASN A 32 -12.67 -11.46 -17.59
N GLY A 33 -12.51 -10.86 -16.41
CA GLY A 33 -13.42 -9.84 -15.89
C GLY A 33 -13.26 -8.50 -16.60
N THR A 34 -14.31 -7.69 -16.55
CA THR A 34 -14.24 -6.27 -16.90
C THR A 34 -13.35 -5.51 -15.92
N ASN A 35 -12.84 -4.33 -16.30
CA ASN A 35 -12.08 -3.45 -15.39
C ASN A 35 -12.83 -3.16 -14.08
N LEU A 36 -14.16 -3.08 -14.13
CA LEU A 36 -14.99 -2.89 -12.95
C LEU A 36 -14.98 -4.12 -12.03
N GLU A 37 -15.12 -5.31 -12.57
CA GLU A 37 -15.09 -6.56 -11.79
C GLU A 37 -13.72 -6.80 -11.18
N GLU A 38 -12.65 -6.57 -11.94
CA GLU A 38 -11.28 -6.65 -11.43
C GLU A 38 -11.02 -5.62 -10.32
N TYR A 39 -11.52 -4.39 -10.49
CA TYR A 39 -11.41 -3.37 -9.45
C TYR A 39 -12.19 -3.75 -8.19
N VAL A 40 -13.40 -4.29 -8.33
CA VAL A 40 -14.19 -4.80 -7.19
C VAL A 40 -13.42 -5.90 -6.45
N ALA A 41 -12.81 -6.84 -7.19
CA ALA A 41 -11.98 -7.91 -6.62
C ALA A 41 -10.69 -7.39 -5.96
N LEU A 42 -10.19 -6.23 -6.41
CA LEU A 42 -9.05 -5.56 -5.79
C LEU A 42 -9.43 -4.93 -4.46
N VAL A 43 -10.53 -4.16 -4.45
CA VAL A 43 -10.93 -3.36 -3.28
C VAL A 43 -11.64 -4.16 -2.19
N ASP A 44 -12.16 -5.36 -2.48
CA ASP A 44 -12.80 -6.23 -1.48
C ASP A 44 -11.82 -6.81 -0.43
N GLY A 45 -10.52 -6.67 -0.70
CA GLY A 45 -9.42 -7.06 0.15
C GLY A 45 -9.10 -8.54 0.14
N VAL A 46 -9.84 -9.41 -0.56
CA VAL A 46 -9.56 -10.86 -0.60
C VAL A 46 -8.26 -11.12 -1.34
N PHE A 47 -8.17 -10.66 -2.60
CA PHE A 47 -7.00 -10.87 -3.45
C PHE A 47 -5.73 -10.29 -2.80
N LEU A 48 -5.81 -9.07 -2.26
CA LEU A 48 -4.65 -8.40 -1.67
C LEU A 48 -4.16 -9.08 -0.39
N ASN A 49 -5.04 -9.69 0.41
CA ASN A 49 -4.63 -10.53 1.54
C ASN A 49 -3.96 -11.83 1.06
N GLU A 50 -4.41 -12.42 -0.05
CA GLU A 50 -3.76 -13.59 -0.64
C GLU A 50 -2.36 -13.26 -1.17
N VAL A 51 -2.19 -12.07 -1.77
CA VAL A 51 -0.87 -11.54 -2.15
C VAL A 51 0.03 -11.38 -0.92
N MET A 52 -0.48 -10.77 0.17
CA MET A 52 0.28 -10.63 1.41
C MET A 52 0.67 -11.98 2.03
N LEU A 53 -0.18 -13.01 1.89
CA LEU A 53 0.13 -14.37 2.32
C LEU A 53 1.25 -15.01 1.48
N GLN A 54 1.31 -14.75 0.17
CA GLN A 54 2.44 -15.19 -0.66
C GLN A 54 3.75 -14.51 -0.26
N ILE A 55 3.69 -13.22 0.08
CA ILE A 55 4.85 -12.41 0.51
C ILE A 55 5.35 -12.84 1.90
N ASN A 56 4.42 -13.01 2.85
CA ASN A 56 4.72 -13.39 4.22
C ASN A 56 3.84 -14.57 4.68
N PRO A 57 4.24 -15.82 4.40
CA PRO A 57 3.46 -17.00 4.79
C PRO A 57 3.17 -17.13 6.29
N LYS A 58 3.94 -16.45 7.15
CA LYS A 58 3.73 -16.45 8.60
C LYS A 58 2.45 -15.68 9.00
N SER A 59 1.85 -14.88 8.11
CA SER A 59 0.63 -14.12 8.36
C SER A 59 -0.67 -14.95 8.28
N ALA A 60 -0.59 -16.25 7.96
CA ALA A 60 -1.72 -17.15 7.69
C ALA A 60 -2.77 -17.28 8.81
N ASN A 61 -2.49 -16.77 10.02
CA ASN A 61 -3.35 -16.95 11.19
C ASN A 61 -4.63 -16.09 11.17
N GLN A 62 -4.77 -15.14 10.24
CA GLN A 62 -5.96 -14.27 10.19
C GLN A 62 -6.99 -14.75 9.17
N ARG A 63 -8.22 -14.97 9.63
CA ARG A 63 -9.34 -15.39 8.78
C ARG A 63 -9.92 -14.19 8.03
N ILE A 64 -9.84 -14.22 6.70
CA ILE A 64 -10.49 -13.25 5.81
C ILE A 64 -11.87 -13.72 5.36
N ASN A 65 -12.74 -12.77 5.03
CA ASN A 65 -14.06 -13.05 4.46
C ASN A 65 -13.95 -13.24 2.95
N LYS A 66 -14.08 -14.47 2.46
CA LYS A 66 -13.99 -14.78 1.02
C LYS A 66 -15.24 -14.41 0.20
N LYS A 67 -16.37 -14.20 0.86
CA LYS A 67 -17.66 -13.86 0.23
C LYS A 67 -18.09 -12.48 0.69
N VAL A 68 -17.42 -11.46 0.17
CA VAL A 68 -17.66 -10.05 0.56
C VAL A 68 -18.99 -9.55 -0.01
N ASN A 69 -19.38 -9.97 -1.22
CA ASN A 69 -20.64 -9.58 -1.87
C ASN A 69 -20.88 -8.06 -1.88
N ASN A 70 -19.82 -7.28 -2.08
CA ASN A 70 -19.82 -5.81 -2.03
C ASN A 70 -20.24 -5.19 -0.68
N ASP A 71 -20.32 -5.98 0.41
CA ASP A 71 -20.61 -5.50 1.76
C ASP A 71 -19.47 -4.61 2.29
N ALA A 72 -19.80 -3.39 2.69
CA ALA A 72 -18.85 -2.40 3.17
C ALA A 72 -18.12 -2.86 4.45
N SER A 73 -18.83 -3.48 5.39
CA SER A 73 -18.27 -3.92 6.67
C SER A 73 -17.28 -5.06 6.47
N LEU A 74 -17.62 -6.04 5.62
CA LEU A 74 -16.74 -7.16 5.31
C LEU A 74 -15.48 -6.71 4.56
N ARG A 75 -15.64 -5.76 3.62
CA ARG A 75 -14.51 -5.11 2.93
C ARG A 75 -13.60 -4.38 3.92
N ILE A 76 -14.16 -3.54 4.78
CA ILE A 76 -13.39 -2.83 5.82
C ILE A 76 -12.63 -3.81 6.70
N GLN A 77 -13.26 -4.91 7.11
CA GLN A 77 -12.62 -5.94 7.92
C GLN A 77 -11.42 -6.57 7.20
N ASN A 78 -11.60 -6.99 5.94
CA ASN A 78 -10.54 -7.58 5.14
C ASN A 78 -9.37 -6.61 4.92
N LEU A 79 -9.66 -5.35 4.58
CA LEU A 79 -8.63 -4.33 4.40
C LEU A 79 -7.92 -3.95 5.71
N SER A 80 -8.65 -3.94 6.83
CA SER A 80 -8.06 -3.68 8.16
C SER A 80 -7.06 -4.78 8.55
N ILE A 81 -7.39 -6.04 8.25
CA ILE A 81 -6.48 -7.18 8.41
C ILE A 81 -5.21 -6.94 7.58
N LEU A 82 -5.37 -6.57 6.31
CA LEU A 82 -4.24 -6.33 5.42
C LEU A 82 -3.34 -5.18 5.87
N VAL A 83 -3.92 -4.01 6.18
CA VAL A 83 -3.16 -2.85 6.66
C VAL A 83 -2.41 -3.19 7.95
N LYS A 84 -3.02 -3.97 8.86
CA LYS A 84 -2.34 -4.46 10.06
C LYS A 84 -1.16 -5.37 9.70
N GLN A 85 -1.34 -6.33 8.79
CA GLN A 85 -0.28 -7.23 8.36
C GLN A 85 0.88 -6.49 7.72
N ILE A 86 0.61 -5.53 6.83
CA ILE A 86 1.60 -4.67 6.19
C ILE A 86 2.38 -3.89 7.27
N LYS A 87 1.67 -3.20 8.17
CA LYS A 87 2.31 -2.42 9.24
C LYS A 87 3.21 -3.29 10.12
N THR A 88 2.70 -4.44 10.58
CA THR A 88 3.47 -5.40 11.37
C THR A 88 4.69 -5.89 10.59
N TYR A 89 4.57 -6.17 9.29
CA TYR A 89 5.69 -6.63 8.49
C TYR A 89 6.80 -5.57 8.37
N TYR A 90 6.45 -4.32 8.06
CA TYR A 90 7.42 -3.22 8.05
C TYR A 90 8.13 -3.08 9.40
N GLN A 91 7.38 -3.08 10.49
CA GLN A 91 7.95 -2.83 11.82
C GLN A 91 8.77 -4.02 12.35
N GLU A 92 8.25 -5.24 12.27
CA GLU A 92 8.87 -6.41 12.91
C GLU A 92 9.86 -7.13 12.00
N ASN A 93 9.56 -7.24 10.69
CA ASN A 93 10.41 -7.97 9.76
C ASN A 93 11.45 -7.07 9.10
N LEU A 94 11.07 -5.86 8.69
CA LEU A 94 11.97 -4.95 7.99
C LEU A 94 12.68 -3.98 8.93
N GLN A 95 12.23 -3.86 10.18
CA GLN A 95 12.71 -2.84 11.13
C GLN A 95 12.56 -1.42 10.53
N GLN A 96 11.44 -1.16 9.87
CA GLN A 96 11.11 0.09 9.22
C GLN A 96 9.80 0.68 9.77
N LEU A 97 9.73 2.00 9.87
CA LEU A 97 8.52 2.75 10.19
C LEU A 97 7.89 3.31 8.92
N ILE A 98 6.58 3.10 8.76
CA ILE A 98 5.81 3.76 7.70
C ILE A 98 5.50 5.20 8.16
N MET A 99 6.09 6.18 7.49
CA MET A 99 6.02 7.61 7.83
C MET A 99 4.91 8.35 7.06
N MET A 100 4.58 7.87 5.87
CA MET A 100 3.38 8.31 5.14
C MET A 100 2.10 7.92 5.89
N SER A 101 0.97 8.53 5.53
CA SER A 101 -0.32 8.12 6.09
C SER A 101 -0.66 6.69 5.68
N LEU A 102 -1.09 5.87 6.64
CA LEU A 102 -1.56 4.51 6.37
C LEU A 102 -2.85 4.56 5.53
N PRO A 103 -3.11 3.54 4.69
CA PRO A 103 -4.33 3.47 3.90
C PRO A 103 -5.58 3.56 4.77
N ASN A 104 -6.47 4.51 4.48
CA ASN A 104 -7.71 4.69 5.20
C ASN A 104 -8.79 3.73 4.69
N VAL A 105 -8.90 2.60 5.38
CA VAL A 105 -9.85 1.51 5.04
C VAL A 105 -11.31 1.93 5.09
N LEU A 106 -11.67 2.99 5.83
CA LEU A 106 -13.05 3.48 5.90
C LEU A 106 -13.45 4.19 4.61
N ILE A 107 -12.52 4.93 3.99
CA ILE A 107 -12.76 5.60 2.70
C ILE A 107 -13.00 4.54 1.62
N ILE A 108 -12.10 3.55 1.53
CA ILE A 108 -12.22 2.44 0.57
C ILE A 108 -13.52 1.64 0.82
N GLY A 109 -13.82 1.37 2.09
CA GLY A 109 -14.97 0.58 2.51
C GLY A 109 -16.31 1.20 2.14
N LYS A 110 -16.46 2.51 2.39
CA LYS A 110 -17.71 3.25 2.19
C LYS A 110 -17.85 3.74 0.75
N ASN A 111 -16.79 4.26 0.18
CA ASN A 111 -16.79 4.94 -1.13
C ASN A 111 -15.68 4.39 -2.05
N PRO A 112 -15.70 3.08 -2.39
CA PRO A 112 -14.68 2.44 -3.21
C PRO A 112 -14.59 3.03 -4.63
N PHE A 113 -15.69 3.56 -5.17
CA PHE A 113 -15.77 4.14 -6.52
C PHE A 113 -15.60 5.66 -6.51
N SER A 114 -14.72 6.15 -5.66
CA SER A 114 -14.39 7.58 -5.55
C SER A 114 -12.90 7.79 -5.79
N GLU A 115 -12.51 8.99 -6.20
CA GLU A 115 -11.10 9.37 -6.34
C GLU A 115 -10.34 9.20 -5.01
N PRO A 116 -10.85 9.65 -3.84
CA PRO A 116 -10.21 9.34 -2.55
C PRO A 116 -10.08 7.84 -2.28
N GLY A 117 -11.11 7.03 -2.58
CA GLY A 117 -11.05 5.59 -2.41
C GLY A 117 -9.97 4.93 -3.26
N THR A 118 -9.78 5.42 -4.49
CA THR A 118 -8.77 4.93 -5.44
C THR A 118 -7.37 5.29 -4.96
N GLU A 119 -7.15 6.51 -4.47
CA GLU A 119 -5.86 6.93 -3.90
C GLU A 119 -5.51 6.13 -2.64
N GLU A 120 -6.47 5.77 -1.78
CA GLU A 120 -6.20 4.91 -0.64
C GLU A 120 -5.82 3.47 -1.05
N ILE A 121 -6.41 2.93 -2.13
CA ILE A 121 -5.98 1.64 -2.69
C ILE A 121 -4.56 1.75 -3.27
N LYS A 122 -4.24 2.84 -3.96
CA LYS A 122 -2.90 3.08 -4.49
C LYS A 122 -1.84 3.06 -3.38
N LYS A 123 -2.09 3.72 -2.25
CA LYS A 123 -1.20 3.66 -1.06
C LYS A 123 -1.04 2.22 -0.56
N LEU A 124 -2.13 1.45 -0.54
CA LEU A 124 -2.10 0.06 -0.10
C LEU A 124 -1.25 -0.82 -1.03
N LEU A 125 -1.40 -0.67 -2.35
CA LEU A 125 -0.58 -1.38 -3.35
C LEU A 125 0.90 -0.98 -3.25
N LEU A 126 1.17 0.31 -3.06
CA LEU A 126 2.51 0.85 -2.91
C LEU A 126 3.24 0.23 -1.70
N LEU A 127 2.58 0.17 -0.54
CA LEU A 127 3.14 -0.49 0.65
C LEU A 127 3.29 -2.01 0.46
N LEU A 128 2.34 -2.65 -0.22
CA LEU A 128 2.42 -4.09 -0.51
C LEU A 128 3.61 -4.42 -1.44
N LEU A 129 3.89 -3.55 -2.42
CA LEU A 129 5.09 -3.63 -3.26
C LEU A 129 6.36 -3.54 -2.41
N GLY A 130 6.40 -2.59 -1.47
CA GLY A 130 7.53 -2.47 -0.56
C GLY A 130 7.74 -3.68 0.34
N CYS A 131 6.66 -4.36 0.77
CA CYS A 131 6.78 -5.67 1.41
C CYS A 131 7.36 -6.72 0.46
N ALA A 132 6.86 -6.82 -0.77
CA ALA A 132 7.28 -7.85 -1.73
C ALA A 132 8.78 -7.74 -2.09
N VAL A 133 9.27 -6.54 -2.42
CA VAL A 133 10.65 -6.35 -2.88
C VAL A 133 11.69 -6.40 -1.75
N GLN A 134 11.24 -6.41 -0.49
CA GLN A 134 12.09 -6.52 0.69
C GLN A 134 11.88 -7.83 1.46
N CYS A 135 11.09 -8.78 0.93
CA CYS A 135 10.86 -10.06 1.58
C CYS A 135 11.94 -11.11 1.32
N GLN A 136 11.83 -12.25 2.00
CA GLN A 136 12.77 -13.38 1.84
C GLN A 136 12.75 -13.99 0.44
N LYS A 137 11.64 -13.85 -0.28
CA LYS A 137 11.46 -14.31 -1.67
C LYS A 137 11.50 -13.16 -2.67
N LYS A 138 12.15 -12.03 -2.33
CA LYS A 138 12.15 -10.83 -3.17
C LYS A 138 12.62 -11.12 -4.60
N GLU A 139 13.58 -12.02 -4.78
CA GLU A 139 14.12 -12.38 -6.10
C GLU A 139 13.00 -12.88 -7.03
N GLU A 140 12.09 -13.72 -6.54
CA GLU A 140 10.92 -14.21 -7.30
C GLU A 140 10.01 -13.03 -7.73
N PHE A 141 9.75 -12.08 -6.83
CA PHE A 141 8.90 -10.94 -7.14
C PHE A 141 9.58 -9.90 -8.03
N ILE A 142 10.91 -9.75 -7.93
CA ILE A 142 11.70 -8.93 -8.83
C ILE A 142 11.70 -9.52 -10.24
N GLU A 143 11.81 -10.85 -10.39
CA GLU A 143 11.68 -11.51 -11.70
C GLU A 143 10.31 -11.25 -12.34
N ARG A 144 9.22 -11.30 -11.55
CA ARG A 144 7.88 -10.93 -12.03
C ARG A 144 7.84 -9.48 -12.53
N ILE A 145 8.46 -8.54 -11.81
CA ILE A 145 8.57 -7.14 -12.25
C ILE A 145 9.40 -7.00 -13.53
N GLN A 146 10.47 -7.78 -13.66
CA GLN A 146 11.33 -7.77 -14.85
C GLN A 146 10.63 -8.30 -16.11
N SER A 147 9.59 -9.12 -15.94
CA SER A 147 8.76 -9.64 -17.04
C SER A 147 7.74 -8.63 -17.61
N LEU A 148 7.53 -7.50 -16.91
CA LEU A 148 6.66 -6.41 -17.37
C LEU A 148 7.30 -5.67 -18.55
N ASP A 149 6.47 -4.93 -19.31
CA ASP A 149 6.96 -4.06 -20.36
C ASP A 149 7.88 -2.96 -19.80
N PHE A 150 8.67 -2.36 -20.69
CA PHE A 150 9.73 -1.43 -20.32
C PHE A 150 9.22 -0.24 -19.49
N ASP A 151 8.12 0.39 -19.93
CA ASP A 151 7.58 1.60 -19.32
C ASP A 151 6.96 1.28 -17.95
N THR A 152 6.17 0.20 -17.86
CA THR A 152 5.62 -0.27 -16.59
C THR A 152 6.71 -0.62 -15.60
N ARG A 153 7.75 -1.34 -16.02
CA ARG A 153 8.87 -1.70 -15.15
C ARG A 153 9.62 -0.47 -14.62
N ALA A 154 9.86 0.52 -15.47
CA ALA A 154 10.51 1.77 -15.06
C ALA A 154 9.67 2.52 -14.01
N ALA A 155 8.34 2.57 -14.21
CA ALA A 155 7.44 3.21 -13.26
C ALA A 155 7.31 2.43 -11.94
N VAL A 156 7.27 1.09 -11.98
CA VAL A 156 7.32 0.25 -10.76
C VAL A 156 8.65 0.47 -10.02
N ALA A 157 9.77 0.61 -10.73
CA ALA A 157 11.07 0.91 -10.09
C ALA A 157 11.05 2.25 -9.35
N ALA A 158 10.38 3.28 -9.88
CA ALA A 158 10.18 4.54 -9.18
C ALA A 158 9.36 4.35 -7.88
N HIS A 159 8.29 3.56 -7.93
CA HIS A 159 7.52 3.22 -6.72
C HIS A 159 8.31 2.39 -5.71
N ILE A 160 9.23 1.51 -6.15
CA ILE A 160 10.14 0.81 -5.24
C ILE A 160 11.01 1.83 -4.51
N GLN A 161 11.62 2.78 -5.21
CA GLN A 161 12.43 3.84 -4.59
C GLN A 161 11.61 4.63 -3.57
N GLU A 162 10.36 4.94 -3.90
CA GLU A 162 9.42 5.63 -3.03
C GLU A 162 9.14 4.93 -1.69
N VAL A 163 9.20 3.59 -1.62
CA VAL A 163 8.93 2.80 -0.39
C VAL A 163 10.15 2.11 0.22
N THR A 164 11.35 2.39 -0.32
CA THR A 164 12.60 1.78 0.18
C THR A 164 13.70 2.80 0.45
N HIS A 165 13.72 3.93 -0.26
CA HIS A 165 14.78 4.94 -0.15
C HIS A 165 14.25 6.33 0.23
N ASN A 166 12.94 6.59 0.07
CA ASN A 166 12.34 7.85 0.50
C ASN A 166 11.96 7.84 1.98
N GLN A 167 12.75 8.55 2.80
CA GLN A 167 12.55 8.67 4.24
C GLN A 167 11.25 9.36 4.65
N GLU A 168 10.65 10.18 3.78
CA GLU A 168 9.34 10.79 4.04
C GLU A 168 8.21 9.75 4.07
N ASN A 169 8.41 8.62 3.38
CA ASN A 169 7.45 7.53 3.29
C ASN A 169 7.78 6.36 4.20
N VAL A 170 9.06 5.96 4.26
CA VAL A 170 9.53 4.81 5.05
C VAL A 170 10.87 5.13 5.69
N PHE A 171 10.94 4.99 7.02
CA PHE A 171 12.15 5.23 7.81
C PHE A 171 12.74 3.92 8.30
N ASP A 172 14.00 3.63 7.95
CA ASP A 172 14.69 2.42 8.40
C ASP A 172 15.33 2.65 9.77
N LEU A 173 14.90 1.86 10.77
CA LEU A 173 15.36 1.98 12.16
C LEU A 173 16.83 1.57 12.33
N GLN A 174 17.37 0.76 11.42
CA GLN A 174 18.78 0.36 11.47
C GLN A 174 19.72 1.56 11.27
N TRP A 175 19.23 2.68 10.74
CA TRP A 175 19.97 3.95 10.73
C TRP A 175 20.33 4.45 12.13
N MET A 176 19.54 4.10 13.15
CA MET A 176 19.83 4.49 14.53
C MET A 176 20.98 3.69 15.16
N ASP A 177 21.28 2.49 14.64
CA ASP A 177 22.37 1.65 15.13
C ASP A 177 23.74 2.05 14.55
N VAL A 178 23.76 2.94 13.56
CA VAL A 178 24.98 3.46 12.94
C VAL A 178 25.59 4.52 13.85
N ILE A 179 26.53 4.10 14.71
CA ILE A 179 27.35 4.93 15.62
C ILE A 179 28.16 6.04 14.89
N VAL A 180 28.12 6.09 13.54
CA VAL A 180 28.82 7.07 12.70
C VAL A 180 27.84 7.74 11.75
N LEU A 181 26.82 8.42 12.29
CA LEU A 181 26.10 9.41 11.48
C LEU A 181 27.02 10.61 11.29
N THR A 182 27.63 10.74 10.12
CA THR A 182 28.36 11.96 9.77
C THR A 182 27.37 13.12 9.66
N GLN A 183 27.83 14.34 9.90
CA GLN A 183 26.99 15.54 9.94
C GLN A 183 26.12 15.72 8.67
N GLU A 184 26.60 15.24 7.53
CA GLU A 184 25.91 15.25 6.23
C GLU A 184 24.63 14.41 6.18
N TYR A 185 24.54 13.31 6.94
CA TYR A 185 23.33 12.48 7.03
C TYR A 185 22.42 12.88 8.19
N VAL A 186 22.96 13.50 9.24
CA VAL A 186 22.18 13.90 10.43
C VAL A 186 21.25 15.07 10.13
N GLU A 187 21.71 16.07 9.37
CA GLU A 187 20.93 17.29 9.15
C GLU A 187 19.63 17.05 8.35
N PRO A 188 19.64 16.32 7.21
CA PRO A 188 18.41 15.96 6.51
C PRO A 188 17.47 15.11 7.38
N LEU A 189 18.03 14.19 8.16
CA LEU A 189 17.28 13.32 9.07
C LEU A 189 16.52 14.13 10.13
N LEU A 190 17.23 15.02 10.83
CA LEU A 190 16.65 15.91 11.85
C LEU A 190 15.56 16.80 11.25
N LYS A 191 15.80 17.33 10.05
CA LYS A 191 14.80 18.14 9.34
C LYS A 191 13.54 17.33 9.04
N ASN A 192 13.69 16.11 8.53
CA ASN A 192 12.56 15.22 8.26
C ASN A 192 11.80 14.86 9.55
N MET A 193 12.52 14.50 10.62
CA MET A 193 11.91 14.24 11.93
C MET A 193 11.15 15.44 12.47
N ALA A 194 11.69 16.66 12.34
CA ALA A 194 11.01 17.89 12.75
C ALA A 194 9.74 18.15 11.93
N LEU A 195 9.76 17.89 10.62
CA LEU A 195 8.57 17.98 9.76
C LEU A 195 7.50 16.96 10.16
N HIS A 196 7.89 15.72 10.45
CA HIS A 196 6.96 14.70 10.94
C HIS A 196 6.37 15.05 12.31
N LEU A 197 7.18 15.54 13.24
CA LEU A 197 6.71 16.01 14.54
C LEU A 197 5.72 17.17 14.39
N LYS A 198 5.99 18.11 13.50
CA LYS A 198 5.06 19.19 13.18
C LYS A 198 3.74 18.63 12.64
N ARG A 199 3.79 17.72 11.67
CA ARG A 199 2.58 17.07 11.12
C ARG A 199 1.76 16.37 12.20
N LEU A 200 2.41 15.64 13.12
CA LEU A 200 1.73 14.97 14.24
C LEU A 200 1.07 15.96 15.21
N ILE A 201 1.67 17.15 15.41
CA ILE A 201 1.08 18.22 16.21
C ILE A 201 -0.15 18.79 15.49
N ASP A 202 -0.03 19.10 14.20
CA ASP A 202 -1.13 19.62 13.39
C ASP A 202 -2.31 18.62 13.36
N GLU A 203 -2.04 17.33 13.12
CA GLU A 203 -3.06 16.25 13.16
C GLU A 203 -3.74 16.13 14.53
N ARG A 204 -2.97 16.25 15.63
CA ARG A 204 -3.51 16.21 17.00
C ARG A 204 -4.44 17.41 17.25
N ASP A 205 -4.05 18.59 16.81
CA ASP A 205 -4.80 19.82 17.06
C ASP A 205 -6.11 19.83 16.23
N GLU A 206 -6.07 19.41 14.96
CA GLU A 206 -7.26 19.22 14.11
C GLU A 206 -8.27 18.23 14.73
N HIS A 207 -7.79 17.07 15.22
CA HIS A 207 -8.65 16.10 15.91
C HIS A 207 -9.23 16.61 17.24
N SER A 208 -8.59 17.60 17.86
CA SER A 208 -9.07 18.22 19.10
C SER A 208 -10.12 19.29 18.84
N GLU A 209 -10.09 19.93 17.66
CA GLU A 209 -11.06 20.93 17.22
C GLU A 209 -12.36 20.29 16.71
N ASP A 210 -12.27 19.16 16.01
CA ASP A 210 -13.45 18.39 15.52
C ASP A 210 -14.26 17.69 16.63
N ALA A 211 -13.75 17.71 17.88
CA ALA A 211 -14.39 17.09 19.04
C ALA A 211 -15.38 18.02 19.79
N TRP A 212 -15.64 19.23 19.28
CA TRP A 212 -16.53 20.24 19.87
C TRP A 212 -17.73 20.60 18.99
#